data_AF-Q82RJ6-F1
#
_entry.id   AF-Q82RJ6-F1
#
_cell.length_a   1.000
_cell.length_b   1.000
_cell.length_c   1.000
_cell.angle_alpha   90.00
_cell.angle_beta   90.00
_cell.angle_gamma   90.00
#
_symmetry.space_group_name_H-M   'P 1'
#
loop_
_entity.id
_entity.type
_entity.pdbx_description
1 polymer ?
#
loop_
_entity_poly.entity_id
_entity_poly.type
_entity_poly.pdbx_seq_one_letter_code
_entity_poly.pdbx_strand_id
1 'polypeptide(L)'
;MTSKVYWTTAPRSMMKKFGQIMRDLGADREEPGPSEAGEGPETGLPDQEITTWVDTTEFGSQKFDALAAHASQGQNIFFLRRSKERFTQLMSVETSVRVLDTTGAPPPENDLFAGLR
;
A
#
# COMPACT_ATOMS: atom_id res chain seq x y z
N MET A 1 20.14 14.12 -16.20
CA MET A 1 18.71 14.50 -16.05
C MET A 1 17.99 13.34 -15.39
N THR A 2 16.94 13.59 -14.62
CA THR A 2 16.12 12.54 -13.99
C THR A 2 15.18 11.93 -15.02
N SER A 3 15.27 10.62 -15.24
CA SER A 3 14.47 9.96 -16.28
C SER A 3 13.05 9.62 -15.85
N LYS A 4 12.82 9.31 -14.57
CA LYS A 4 11.50 8.92 -14.02
C LYS A 4 11.31 9.44 -12.59
N VAL A 5 10.10 9.88 -12.24
CA VAL A 5 9.70 10.26 -10.88
C VAL A 5 8.33 9.66 -10.56
N TYR A 6 8.17 9.17 -9.33
CA TYR A 6 6.94 8.54 -8.86
C TYR A 6 6.49 9.09 -7.52
N TRP A 7 5.17 9.08 -7.28
CA TRP A 7 4.57 9.24 -5.97
C TRP A 7 3.96 7.92 -5.54
N THR A 8 4.41 7.40 -4.39
CA THR A 8 3.79 6.23 -3.77
C THR A 8 2.38 6.56 -3.33
N THR A 9 1.45 5.64 -3.57
CA THR A 9 0.05 5.79 -3.20
C THR A 9 -0.55 4.43 -2.88
N ALA A 10 -1.80 4.42 -2.44
CA ALA A 10 -2.60 3.21 -2.28
C ALA A 10 -3.83 3.27 -3.21
N PRO A 11 -4.21 2.19 -3.89
CA PRO A 11 -5.45 2.13 -4.64
C PRO A 11 -6.65 2.08 -3.68
N ARG A 12 -7.76 2.70 -4.07
CA ARG A 12 -9.01 2.66 -3.30
C ARG A 12 -9.50 1.24 -3.08
N SER A 13 -9.32 0.33 -4.05
CA SER A 13 -9.67 -1.09 -3.88
C SER A 13 -8.86 -1.75 -2.75
N MET A 14 -7.57 -1.45 -2.64
CA MET A 14 -6.69 -1.98 -1.60
C MET A 14 -7.07 -1.42 -0.23
N MET A 15 -7.36 -0.12 -0.13
CA MET A 15 -7.83 0.50 1.11
C MET A 15 -9.17 -0.10 1.57
N LYS A 16 -10.12 -0.32 0.65
CA LYS A 16 -11.39 -1.00 0.95
C LYS A 16 -11.18 -2.44 1.45
N LYS A 17 -10.33 -3.20 0.76
CA LYS A 17 -9.98 -4.59 1.16
C LYS A 17 -9.32 -4.61 2.53
N PHE A 18 -8.39 -3.69 2.78
CA PHE A 18 -7.74 -3.56 4.09
C PHE A 18 -8.76 -3.25 5.18
N GLY A 19 -9.63 -2.27 4.97
CA GLY A 19 -10.72 -1.94 5.91
C GLY A 19 -11.68 -3.10 6.17
N GLN A 20 -11.99 -3.93 5.18
CA GLN A 20 -12.79 -5.14 5.38
C GLN A 20 -12.06 -6.15 6.29
N ILE A 21 -10.79 -6.41 6.01
CA ILE A 21 -9.97 -7.32 6.81
C ILE A 21 -9.83 -6.80 8.25
N MET A 22 -9.71 -5.49 8.46
CA MET A 22 -9.70 -4.88 9.80
C MET A 22 -11.00 -5.17 10.55
N ARG A 23 -12.16 -5.01 9.90
CA ARG A 23 -13.47 -5.28 10.50
C ARG A 23 -13.66 -6.75 10.84
N ASP A 24 -13.28 -7.65 9.92
CA ASP A 24 -13.46 -9.10 10.09
C ASP A 24 -12.60 -9.67 11.24
N LEU A 25 -11.50 -9.00 11.56
CA LEU A 25 -10.56 -9.44 12.60
C LEU A 25 -10.84 -8.86 13.98
N GLY A 26 -11.92 -8.10 14.15
CA GLY A 26 -12.36 -7.59 15.45
C GLY A 26 -11.35 -6.63 16.09
N ALA A 27 -10.58 -5.87 15.30
CA ALA A 27 -9.78 -4.78 15.84
C ALA A 27 -10.72 -3.86 16.64
N ASP A 28 -10.43 -3.70 17.94
CA ASP A 28 -11.34 -3.16 18.95
C ASP A 28 -12.13 -1.95 18.45
N ARG A 29 -13.44 -2.14 18.49
CA ARG A 29 -14.47 -1.24 18.01
C ARG A 29 -14.74 -0.19 19.09
N GLU A 30 -14.03 0.94 19.04
CA GLU A 30 -14.79 2.20 19.15
C GLU A 30 -15.39 2.40 17.77
N GLU A 31 -16.69 2.16 17.63
CA GLU A 31 -17.37 2.59 16.42
C GLU A 31 -17.28 4.09 16.33
N PRO A 32 -16.74 4.64 15.22
CA PRO A 32 -16.98 6.03 14.93
C PRO A 32 -18.49 6.26 14.95
N GLY A 33 -18.95 7.22 15.74
CA GLY A 33 -20.37 7.55 15.85
C GLY A 33 -20.97 7.94 14.50
N PRO A 34 -22.30 8.08 14.35
CA PRO A 34 -22.95 8.35 13.07
C PRO A 34 -22.41 9.60 12.31
N SER A 35 -21.76 10.53 13.01
CA SER A 35 -21.07 11.70 12.42
C SER A 35 -19.67 11.41 11.87
N GLU A 36 -19.02 10.36 12.34
CA GLU A 36 -17.72 9.84 11.85
C GLU A 36 -17.89 8.66 10.88
N ALA A 37 -19.12 8.14 10.75
CA ALA A 37 -19.54 7.24 9.67
C ALA A 37 -19.78 7.98 8.33
N GLY A 38 -19.68 9.31 8.32
CA GLY A 38 -19.52 10.09 7.10
C GLY A 38 -18.17 9.79 6.46
N GLU A 39 -18.15 9.70 5.12
CA GLU A 39 -16.95 9.43 4.31
C GLU A 39 -15.76 10.24 4.83
N GLY A 40 -14.88 9.59 5.62
CA GLY A 40 -13.55 10.11 5.86
C GLY A 40 -12.91 10.45 4.51
N PRO A 41 -11.94 11.38 4.46
CA PRO A 41 -11.35 11.80 3.19
C PRO A 41 -11.02 10.58 2.35
N GLU A 42 -11.43 10.54 1.07
CA GLU A 42 -11.16 9.41 0.19
C GLU A 42 -9.64 9.15 0.17
N THR A 43 -9.19 8.18 0.96
CA THR A 43 -7.77 7.85 1.06
C THR A 43 -7.38 6.98 -0.13
N GLY A 44 -6.30 7.38 -0.79
CA GLY A 44 -5.81 6.71 -1.99
C GLY A 44 -6.48 7.17 -3.29
N LEU A 45 -6.02 6.63 -4.40
CA LEU A 45 -6.47 7.00 -5.74
C LEU A 45 -7.34 5.90 -6.38
N PRO A 46 -8.23 6.24 -7.34
CA PRO A 46 -8.86 5.24 -8.18
C PRO A 46 -7.82 4.32 -8.83
N ASP A 47 -8.09 3.02 -8.86
CA ASP A 47 -7.18 2.01 -9.43
C ASP A 47 -6.73 2.33 -10.87
N GLN A 48 -7.59 2.99 -11.65
CA GLN A 48 -7.32 3.39 -13.03
C GLN A 48 -6.30 4.53 -13.15
N GLU A 49 -6.07 5.29 -12.08
CA GLU A 49 -5.05 6.35 -12.02
C GLU A 49 -3.68 5.82 -11.59
N ILE A 50 -3.62 4.58 -11.09
CA ILE A 50 -2.36 3.93 -10.70
C ILE A 50 -1.61 3.51 -11.96
N THR A 51 -0.42 4.07 -12.16
CA THR A 51 0.39 3.79 -13.35
C THR A 51 1.40 2.66 -13.13
N THR A 52 1.65 2.26 -11.89
CA THR A 52 2.71 1.30 -11.57
C THR A 52 2.30 0.38 -10.43
N TRP A 53 2.47 -0.93 -10.64
CA TRP A 53 2.13 -2.01 -9.71
C TRP A 53 3.31 -2.98 -9.60
N VAL A 54 4.05 -2.93 -8.49
CA VAL A 54 5.24 -3.76 -8.30
C VAL A 54 4.92 -4.90 -7.35
N ASP A 55 5.10 -6.15 -7.79
CA ASP A 55 5.08 -7.31 -6.90
C ASP A 55 6.37 -7.34 -6.07
N THR A 56 6.22 -7.22 -4.76
CA THR A 56 7.28 -7.22 -3.76
C THR A 56 7.16 -8.41 -2.81
N THR A 57 6.44 -9.47 -3.18
CA THR A 57 6.20 -10.66 -2.33
C THR A 57 7.50 -11.24 -1.77
N GLU A 58 8.55 -11.33 -2.59
CA GLU A 58 9.87 -11.85 -2.21
C GLU A 58 10.48 -11.08 -1.02
N PHE A 59 10.15 -9.80 -0.88
CA PHE A 59 10.70 -8.91 0.14
C PHE A 59 9.78 -8.70 1.35
N GLY A 60 8.61 -9.34 1.40
CA GLY A 60 7.63 -9.12 2.46
C GLY A 60 8.15 -9.44 3.87
N SER A 61 9.01 -10.45 4.00
CA SER A 61 9.67 -10.77 5.28
C SER A 61 10.57 -9.64 5.77
N GLN A 62 11.31 -8.99 4.87
CA GLN A 62 12.19 -7.87 5.20
C GLN A 62 11.37 -6.65 5.60
N LYS A 63 10.26 -6.39 4.89
CA LYS A 63 9.31 -5.32 5.23
C LYS A 63 8.69 -5.54 6.60
N PHE A 64 8.34 -6.77 6.96
CA PHE A 64 7.84 -7.11 8.30
C PHE A 64 8.89 -6.79 9.38
N ASP A 65 10.12 -7.25 9.20
CA ASP A 65 11.19 -7.04 10.17
C ASP A 65 11.56 -5.55 10.30
N ALA A 66 11.56 -4.81 9.20
CA ALA A 66 11.74 -3.35 9.20
C ALA A 66 10.63 -2.66 9.99
N LEU A 67 9.36 -3.06 9.77
CA LEU A 67 8.22 -2.51 10.51
C LEU A 67 8.31 -2.85 12.01
N ALA A 68 8.79 -4.04 12.35
CA ALA A 68 8.97 -4.51 13.73
C ALA A 68 10.03 -3.69 14.49
N ALA A 69 11.07 -3.23 13.79
CA ALA A 69 12.11 -2.39 14.38
C ALA A 69 11.57 -1.04 14.89
N HIS A 70 10.44 -0.56 14.36
CA HIS A 70 9.74 0.64 14.82
C HIS A 70 8.82 0.36 16.04
N ALA A 71 9.34 -0.34 17.05
CA ALA A 71 8.55 -0.84 18.19
C ALA A 71 7.81 0.24 19.01
N SER A 72 8.29 1.48 18.99
CA SER A 72 7.63 2.61 19.66
C SER A 72 6.43 3.18 18.88
N GLN A 73 6.22 2.78 17.62
CA GLN A 73 5.10 3.22 16.79
C GLN A 73 3.93 2.26 16.95
N GLY A 74 3.01 2.60 17.86
CA GLY A 74 1.84 1.77 18.20
C GLY A 74 0.94 1.42 17.00
N GLN A 75 0.95 2.24 15.94
CA GLN A 75 0.20 1.99 14.70
C GLN A 75 0.66 0.73 13.95
N ASN A 76 1.91 0.29 14.16
CA ASN A 76 2.47 -0.90 13.50
C ASN A 76 2.05 -2.21 14.19
N ILE A 77 1.59 -2.13 15.45
CA ILE A 77 1.29 -3.29 16.30
C ILE A 77 0.24 -4.19 15.64
N PHE A 78 -0.72 -3.64 14.90
CA PHE A 78 -1.72 -4.44 14.18
C PHE A 78 -1.07 -5.44 13.21
N PHE A 79 -0.15 -4.97 12.37
CA PHE A 79 0.55 -5.79 11.40
C PHE A 79 1.46 -6.82 12.06
N LEU A 80 2.13 -6.42 13.14
CA LEU A 80 3.08 -7.26 13.88
C LEU A 80 2.43 -8.36 14.72
N ARG A 81 1.14 -8.20 15.08
CA ARG A 81 0.35 -9.26 15.73
C ARG A 81 -0.03 -10.41 14.79
N ARG A 82 0.20 -10.27 13.48
CA ARG A 82 -0.09 -11.31 12.47
C ARG A 82 1.15 -12.14 12.18
N SER A 83 0.96 -13.33 11.62
CA SER A 83 2.11 -14.09 11.11
C SER A 83 2.77 -13.34 9.96
N LYS A 84 4.10 -13.43 9.89
CA LYS A 84 4.92 -12.86 8.81
C LYS A 84 4.40 -13.25 7.42
N GLU A 85 3.95 -14.49 7.25
CA GLU A 85 3.32 -14.96 6.01
C GLU A 85 2.06 -14.16 5.64
N ARG A 86 1.15 -13.94 6.59
CA ARG A 86 -0.08 -13.17 6.35
C ARG A 86 0.21 -11.71 6.08
N PHE A 87 1.20 -11.13 6.75
CA PHE A 87 1.68 -9.79 6.45
C PHE A 87 2.19 -9.69 5.01
N THR A 88 3.06 -10.62 4.60
CA THR A 88 3.60 -10.65 3.23
C THR A 88 2.48 -10.77 2.19
N GLN A 89 1.48 -11.62 2.40
CA GLN A 89 0.33 -11.75 1.49
C GLN A 89 -0.51 -10.46 1.39
N LEU A 90 -0.61 -9.69 2.48
CA LEU A 90 -1.38 -8.45 2.51
C LEU A 90 -0.64 -7.27 1.88
N MET A 91 0.69 -7.26 2.03
CA MET A 91 1.57 -6.15 1.66
C MET A 91 2.45 -6.49 0.44
N SER A 92 2.02 -7.46 -0.38
CA SER A 92 2.81 -8.05 -1.48
C SER A 92 2.93 -7.15 -2.69
N VAL A 93 2.09 -6.13 -2.83
CA VAL A 93 2.11 -5.23 -3.98
C VAL A 93 2.24 -3.80 -3.49
N GLU A 94 3.17 -3.06 -4.10
CA GLU A 94 3.34 -1.63 -3.88
C GLU A 94 2.98 -0.86 -5.15
N THR A 95 2.29 0.27 -4.97
CA THR A 95 1.73 1.03 -6.08
C THR A 95 2.18 2.48 -6.07
N SER A 96 2.31 3.03 -7.27
CA SER A 96 2.75 4.40 -7.47
C SER A 96 2.09 5.05 -8.69
N VAL A 97 2.09 6.38 -8.70
CA VAL A 97 1.77 7.20 -9.87
C VAL A 97 3.06 7.80 -10.42
N ARG A 98 3.32 7.57 -11.70
CA ARG A 98 4.44 8.13 -12.46
C ARG A 98 4.10 9.56 -12.83
N VAL A 99 4.83 10.50 -12.25
CA VAL A 99 4.61 11.95 -12.45
C VAL A 99 5.58 12.57 -13.45
N LEU A 100 6.66 11.85 -13.77
CA LEU A 100 7.60 12.21 -14.82
C LEU A 100 8.12 10.94 -15.49
N ASP A 101 8.20 10.97 -16.82
CA ASP A 101 8.84 9.94 -17.62
C ASP A 101 9.49 10.54 -18.87
N THR A 102 10.72 10.15 -19.15
CA THR A 102 11.43 10.46 -20.40
C THR A 102 11.77 9.21 -21.21
N THR A 103 11.31 8.02 -20.80
CA THR A 103 11.67 6.74 -21.45
C THR A 103 10.61 6.26 -22.46
N GLY A 104 9.37 6.71 -22.33
CA GLY A 104 8.27 6.28 -23.19
C GLY A 104 7.73 4.89 -22.82
N ALA A 105 8.05 4.38 -21.63
CA ALA A 105 7.48 3.13 -21.14
C ALA A 105 5.94 3.25 -21.01
N PRO A 106 5.16 2.30 -21.52
CA PRO A 106 3.70 2.36 -21.42
C PRO A 106 3.21 1.98 -20.01
N PRO A 107 2.19 2.65 -19.45
CA PRO A 107 1.50 2.20 -18.23
C PRO A 107 0.45 1.09 -18.55
N PRO A 108 0.07 0.25 -17.55
CA PRO A 108 0.68 0.18 -16.24
C PRO A 108 2.05 -0.51 -16.28
N GLU A 109 2.97 -0.04 -15.46
CA GLU A 109 4.31 -0.61 -15.31
C GLU A 109 4.34 -1.62 -14.17
N ASN A 110 5.17 -2.66 -14.30
CA ASN A 110 5.47 -3.61 -13.23
C ASN A 110 6.91 -3.52 -12.71
N ASP A 111 7.71 -2.63 -13.31
CA ASP A 111 9.09 -2.32 -12.93
C ASP A 111 9.28 -0.80 -12.98
N LEU A 112 9.71 -0.21 -11.86
CA LEU A 112 10.03 1.23 -11.78
C LEU A 112 11.13 1.62 -12.78
N PHE A 113 11.95 0.67 -13.23
CA PHE A 113 13.04 0.85 -14.19
C PHE A 113 12.65 0.55 -15.64
N ALA A 114 11.38 0.27 -15.95
CA ALA A 114 10.93 0.02 -17.32
C ALA A 114 11.39 1.15 -18.27
N GLY A 115 12.01 0.77 -19.39
CA GLY A 115 12.55 1.68 -20.40
C GLY A 115 13.92 2.31 -20.08
N LEU A 116 14.58 1.94 -18.99
CA LEU A 116 15.93 2.41 -18.62
C LEU A 116 17.05 1.40 -18.92
N ARG A 117 16.72 0.23 -19.48
CA ARG A 117 17.65 -0.84 -19.82
C ARG A 117 17.51 -1.21 -21.28
#